data_AF-A0A239LAU1-F1
#
_entry.id   AF-A0A239LAU1-F1
#
_cell.length_a   1.000
_cell.length_b   1.000
_cell.length_c   1.000
_cell.angle_alpha   90.00
_cell.angle_beta   90.00
_cell.angle_gamma   90.00
#
_symmetry.space_group_name_H-M   'P 1'
#
loop_
_entity.id
_entity.type
_entity.pdbx_description
1 polymer ?
#
loop_
_entity_poly.entity_id
_entity_poly.type
_entity_poly.pdbx_seq_one_letter_code
_entity_poly.pdbx_strand_id
1 'polypeptide(L)'
;MEVMSTSDPAEPGNPKARRDQRTVTAPVARRGLALIAIGAVAAAVVTLFVSGGFSQPEKITTHASDSGPATSGPVSAKSFGSADPGTCLQWTPTDDPETDRQDLAEVSCAEPHRFEVAQDIDLTAYPGIEFAPGSAYPGALRFGQLRDEHCITVVDDYLATKFDPNGKFSVGLMFPSQSGWMAGERTLRCGIQQSSNTGVPQEMTGSVLDQDQSNVWDVGTCIGINQNVPADPVDCSQAHAFEVASIVDLQQQFPSGIPSEADQDAYLEPTCTATVNTYLGSDTALRDKTLTLFWNTIDVTSWLAGSRQVTCSVGKELDEGGFATITGSAKGDILINGQAPVPPPSAPDGRALPTPLPGAAPITPGG
;
A
#
# COMPACT_ATOMS: atom_id res chain seq x y z
N MET A 1 -72.30 -6.70 -17.30
CA MET A 1 -73.01 -7.57 -18.26
C MET A 1 -72.07 -7.80 -19.42
N GLU A 2 -71.69 -8.99 -19.83
CA GLU A 2 -71.85 -10.37 -19.37
C GLU A 2 -70.90 -11.10 -20.32
N VAL A 3 -69.82 -11.70 -19.82
CA VAL A 3 -68.88 -12.44 -20.66
C VAL A 3 -69.37 -13.87 -20.67
N MET A 4 -69.98 -14.31 -21.77
CA MET A 4 -70.34 -15.70 -21.99
C MET A 4 -69.64 -16.14 -23.29
N SER A 5 -68.46 -16.73 -23.12
CA SER A 5 -67.67 -17.32 -24.20
C SER A 5 -67.83 -18.84 -24.15
N THR A 6 -68.29 -19.37 -25.27
CA THR A 6 -68.66 -20.76 -25.56
C THR A 6 -67.45 -21.68 -25.69
N SER A 7 -67.65 -22.91 -25.25
CA SER A 7 -66.73 -24.05 -25.27
C SER A 7 -66.52 -24.69 -26.66
N ASP A 8 -65.45 -25.48 -26.72
CA ASP A 8 -65.14 -26.67 -27.57
C ASP A 8 -64.13 -26.51 -28.72
N PRO A 9 -63.37 -27.58 -29.09
CA PRO A 9 -62.95 -28.77 -28.32
C PRO A 9 -61.44 -29.12 -28.46
N ALA A 10 -61.01 -30.08 -27.65
CA ALA A 10 -59.64 -30.57 -27.49
C ALA A 10 -59.05 -31.27 -28.74
N GLU A 11 -57.80 -30.92 -29.06
CA GLU A 11 -56.98 -31.52 -30.11
C GLU A 11 -56.20 -32.75 -29.56
N PRO A 12 -56.13 -33.88 -30.29
CA PRO A 12 -55.49 -35.10 -29.81
C PRO A 12 -53.94 -34.99 -29.79
N GLY A 13 -53.37 -35.33 -28.64
CA GLY A 13 -51.94 -35.26 -28.35
C GLY A 13 -51.07 -36.13 -29.27
N ASN A 14 -50.04 -35.48 -29.82
CA ASN A 14 -48.99 -36.07 -30.66
C ASN A 14 -48.13 -37.10 -29.86
N PRO A 15 -47.75 -38.27 -30.41
CA PRO A 15 -46.96 -39.25 -29.68
C PRO A 15 -45.56 -38.72 -29.35
N LYS A 16 -45.18 -38.72 -28.06
CA LYS A 16 -43.81 -38.39 -27.63
C LYS A 16 -42.84 -39.40 -28.23
N ALA A 17 -41.95 -38.93 -29.12
CA ALA A 17 -40.81 -39.68 -29.60
C ALA A 17 -39.98 -40.18 -28.41
N ARG A 18 -39.90 -41.50 -28.24
CA ARG A 18 -39.01 -42.17 -27.30
C ARG A 18 -37.57 -41.88 -27.73
N ARG A 19 -36.91 -40.92 -27.08
CA ARG A 19 -35.45 -40.74 -27.20
C ARG A 19 -34.78 -42.00 -26.67
N ASP A 20 -34.12 -42.74 -27.56
CA ASP A 20 -33.19 -43.79 -27.21
C ASP A 20 -32.16 -43.26 -26.20
N GLN A 21 -32.24 -43.72 -24.96
CA GLN A 21 -31.20 -43.48 -23.98
C GLN A 21 -30.02 -44.37 -24.34
N ARG A 22 -29.01 -43.79 -25.01
CA ARG A 22 -27.70 -44.43 -25.19
C ARG A 22 -27.12 -44.79 -23.83
N THR A 23 -27.17 -46.07 -23.48
CA THR A 23 -26.53 -46.59 -22.27
C THR A 23 -25.03 -46.74 -22.54
N VAL A 24 -24.23 -45.92 -21.85
CA VAL A 24 -22.77 -46.03 -21.89
C VAL A 24 -22.38 -47.24 -21.04
N THR A 25 -21.70 -48.22 -21.62
CA THR A 25 -21.25 -49.39 -20.87
C THR A 25 -20.26 -48.98 -19.78
N ALA A 26 -20.33 -49.62 -18.61
CA ALA A 26 -19.52 -49.32 -17.44
C ALA A 26 -18.00 -49.08 -17.69
N PRO A 27 -17.31 -49.82 -18.59
CA PRO A 27 -15.89 -49.54 -18.87
C PRO A 27 -15.67 -48.23 -19.63
N VAL A 28 -16.61 -47.80 -20.49
CA VAL A 28 -16.52 -46.52 -21.22
C VAL A 28 -16.85 -45.36 -20.27
N ALA A 29 -17.82 -45.53 -19.38
CA ALA A 29 -18.12 -44.56 -18.33
C ALA A 29 -16.94 -44.37 -17.36
N ARG A 30 -16.28 -45.46 -16.94
CA ARG A 30 -15.07 -45.40 -16.10
C ARG A 30 -13.91 -44.70 -16.78
N ARG A 31 -13.68 -44.95 -18.07
CA ARG A 31 -12.62 -44.26 -18.84
C ARG A 31 -12.95 -42.78 -19.07
N GLY A 32 -14.21 -42.45 -19.33
CA GLY A 32 -14.66 -41.05 -19.42
C GLY A 32 -14.50 -40.29 -18.10
N LEU A 33 -14.92 -40.89 -16.98
CA LEU A 33 -14.75 -40.31 -15.65
C LEU A 33 -13.27 -40.18 -15.25
N ALA A 34 -12.42 -41.14 -15.61
CA ALA A 34 -10.99 -41.04 -15.37
C ALA A 34 -10.36 -39.89 -16.17
N LEU A 35 -10.75 -39.68 -17.43
CA LEU A 35 -10.28 -38.57 -18.24
C LEU A 35 -10.78 -37.21 -17.72
N ILE A 36 -12.02 -37.15 -17.22
CA ILE A 36 -12.55 -35.94 -16.56
C ILE A 36 -11.80 -35.67 -15.26
N ALA A 37 -11.53 -36.68 -14.44
CA ALA A 37 -10.77 -36.53 -13.22
C ALA A 37 -9.33 -36.05 -13.49
N ILE A 38 -8.66 -36.61 -14.50
CA ILE A 38 -7.32 -36.18 -14.92
C ILE A 38 -7.36 -34.74 -15.47
N GLY A 39 -8.39 -34.40 -16.26
CA GLY A 39 -8.60 -33.03 -16.75
C GLY A 39 -8.85 -32.04 -15.62
N ALA A 40 -9.65 -32.40 -14.61
CA ALA A 40 -9.93 -31.55 -13.45
C ALA A 40 -8.69 -31.37 -12.56
N VAL A 41 -7.88 -32.41 -12.38
CA VAL A 41 -6.61 -32.31 -11.65
C VAL A 41 -5.59 -31.48 -12.42
N ALA A 42 -5.47 -31.66 -13.74
CA ALA A 42 -4.60 -30.83 -14.57
C ALA A 42 -5.04 -29.36 -14.57
N ALA A 43 -6.34 -29.09 -14.65
CA ALA A 43 -6.89 -27.74 -14.53
C ALA A 43 -6.61 -27.14 -13.15
N ALA A 44 -6.83 -27.89 -12.07
CA ALA A 44 -6.53 -27.43 -10.71
C ALA A 44 -5.03 -27.16 -10.49
N VAL A 45 -4.14 -27.97 -11.07
CA VAL A 45 -2.69 -27.74 -11.03
C VAL A 45 -2.31 -26.49 -11.84
N VAL A 46 -2.87 -26.31 -13.05
CA VAL A 46 -2.64 -25.09 -13.84
C VAL A 46 -3.18 -23.86 -13.12
N THR A 47 -4.35 -23.94 -12.48
CA THR A 47 -4.87 -22.86 -11.63
C THR A 47 -3.91 -22.60 -10.47
N LEU A 48 -3.42 -23.62 -9.76
CA LEU A 48 -2.44 -23.43 -8.68
C LEU A 48 -1.11 -22.78 -9.14
N PHE A 49 -0.67 -23.02 -10.38
CA PHE A 49 0.53 -22.41 -10.96
C PHE A 49 0.30 -21.01 -11.56
N VAL A 50 -0.90 -20.72 -12.06
CA VAL A 50 -1.25 -19.43 -12.68
C VAL A 50 -1.82 -18.43 -11.67
N SER A 51 -2.49 -18.91 -10.62
CA SER A 51 -3.13 -18.09 -9.58
C SER A 51 -2.43 -18.15 -8.23
N GLY A 52 -1.17 -18.62 -8.18
CA GLY A 52 -0.34 -18.59 -6.97
C GLY A 52 -1.01 -19.21 -5.73
N GLY A 53 -1.16 -20.54 -5.71
CA GLY A 53 -1.45 -21.37 -4.53
C GLY A 53 -2.24 -20.74 -3.36
N PHE A 54 -3.52 -21.09 -3.23
CA PHE A 54 -4.44 -20.72 -2.14
C PHE A 54 -3.75 -20.48 -0.78
N SER A 55 -3.54 -19.20 -0.46
CA SER A 55 -3.22 -18.69 0.87
C SER A 55 -3.90 -17.34 1.03
N GLN A 56 -4.86 -17.30 1.97
CA GLN A 56 -5.42 -16.13 2.66
C GLN A 56 -6.43 -15.22 1.91
N PRO A 57 -7.46 -14.69 2.65
CA PRO A 57 -8.33 -13.64 2.15
C PRO A 57 -7.49 -12.43 1.74
N GLU A 58 -7.98 -11.66 0.78
CA GLU A 58 -7.39 -10.44 0.22
C GLU A 58 -6.92 -9.49 1.34
N LYS A 59 -5.71 -9.74 1.87
CA LYS A 59 -4.97 -8.77 2.67
C LYS A 59 -4.58 -7.68 1.71
N ILE A 60 -4.80 -6.45 2.15
CA ILE A 60 -4.52 -5.22 1.45
C ILE A 60 -3.05 -5.25 1.01
N THR A 61 -2.80 -5.65 -0.23
CA THR A 61 -1.69 -5.10 -0.97
C THR A 61 -2.08 -3.66 -1.22
N THR A 62 -1.77 -2.78 -0.26
CA THR A 62 -1.40 -1.43 -0.66
C THR A 62 -0.29 -1.67 -1.64
N HIS A 63 -0.54 -1.43 -2.92
CA HIS A 63 0.55 -1.24 -3.85
C HIS A 63 1.40 -0.16 -3.18
N ALA A 64 2.49 -0.57 -2.51
CA ALA A 64 3.63 0.30 -2.30
C ALA A 64 3.87 0.83 -3.71
N SER A 65 3.64 2.14 -3.87
CA SER A 65 3.65 2.82 -5.15
C SER A 65 4.77 2.21 -5.98
N ASP A 66 4.39 1.53 -7.07
CA ASP A 66 5.34 1.04 -8.08
C ASP A 66 6.32 2.20 -8.29
N SER A 67 7.57 1.99 -7.88
CA SER A 67 8.53 3.06 -7.66
C SER A 67 8.71 3.86 -8.93
N GLY A 68 7.99 4.98 -9.04
CA GLY A 68 8.09 5.98 -10.09
C GLY A 68 8.76 7.23 -9.52
N PRO A 69 9.68 7.90 -10.22
CA PRO A 69 10.59 8.80 -9.54
C PRO A 69 10.01 10.10 -9.01
N ALA A 70 10.14 10.30 -7.69
CA ALA A 70 10.46 11.62 -7.16
C ALA A 70 11.90 11.96 -7.58
N THR A 71 12.07 12.59 -8.73
CA THR A 71 13.34 13.23 -9.09
C THR A 71 13.44 14.52 -8.29
N SER A 72 14.43 14.67 -7.41
CA SER A 72 14.71 15.98 -6.82
C SER A 72 15.25 16.87 -7.93
N GLY A 73 14.42 17.81 -8.39
CA GLY A 73 14.57 18.64 -9.58
C GLY A 73 15.92 19.35 -9.78
N PRO A 74 16.02 20.15 -10.86
CA PRO A 74 17.27 20.80 -11.22
C PRO A 74 17.78 21.70 -10.10
N VAL A 75 19.09 21.77 -9.95
CA VAL A 75 19.76 22.68 -9.01
C VAL A 75 20.71 23.62 -9.75
N SER A 76 20.88 24.81 -9.19
CA SER A 76 21.74 25.83 -9.78
C SER A 76 23.23 25.43 -9.71
N ALA A 77 24.01 25.83 -10.71
CA ALA A 77 25.46 25.61 -10.78
C ALA A 77 26.23 26.06 -9.52
N LYS A 78 25.71 27.08 -8.82
CA LYS A 78 26.37 27.67 -7.64
C LYS A 78 26.18 26.83 -6.37
N SER A 79 25.11 26.03 -6.30
CA SER A 79 24.76 25.19 -5.14
C SER A 79 25.12 23.72 -5.32
N PHE A 80 25.57 23.30 -6.51
CA PHE A 80 25.85 21.90 -6.83
C PHE A 80 27.30 21.44 -6.65
N GLY A 81 28.20 22.27 -6.10
CA GLY A 81 29.57 21.83 -5.77
C GLY A 81 29.59 20.51 -4.98
N SER A 82 30.68 19.75 -5.05
CA SER A 82 30.77 18.41 -4.43
C SER A 82 30.33 18.42 -2.96
N ALA A 83 29.45 17.51 -2.58
CA ALA A 83 29.03 17.30 -1.19
C ALA A 83 29.55 15.94 -0.71
N ASP A 84 30.01 15.91 0.54
CA ASP A 84 30.46 14.67 1.15
C ASP A 84 29.25 13.78 1.52
N PRO A 85 29.38 12.45 1.48
CA PRO A 85 28.36 11.55 2.04
C PRO A 85 28.00 11.92 3.47
N GLY A 86 26.70 11.97 3.77
CA GLY A 86 26.15 12.41 5.06
C GLY A 86 25.89 13.91 5.18
N THR A 87 26.19 14.72 4.16
CA THR A 87 25.77 16.12 4.12
C THR A 87 24.24 16.21 4.03
N CYS A 88 23.62 17.03 4.89
CA CYS A 88 22.18 17.28 4.88
C CYS A 88 21.86 18.61 4.19
N LEU A 89 20.86 18.60 3.31
CA LEU A 89 20.52 19.72 2.44
C LEU A 89 19.07 20.17 2.65
N GLN A 90 18.89 21.49 2.67
CA GLN A 90 17.59 22.15 2.81
C GLN A 90 17.44 23.23 1.73
N TRP A 91 16.18 23.48 1.33
CA TRP A 91 15.79 24.54 0.40
C TRP A 91 14.32 24.93 0.62
N THR A 92 13.90 26.04 0.04
CA THR A 92 12.49 26.43 0.00
C THR A 92 11.82 25.80 -1.24
N PRO A 93 10.85 24.87 -1.08
CA PRO A 93 10.17 24.27 -2.22
C PRO A 93 9.33 25.30 -3.00
N THR A 94 9.29 25.17 -4.32
CA THR A 94 8.40 25.95 -5.19
C THR A 94 7.66 25.06 -6.19
N ASP A 95 6.52 25.53 -6.69
CA ASP A 95 5.73 24.82 -7.73
C ASP A 95 6.37 24.94 -9.14
N ASP A 96 7.37 25.80 -9.30
CA ASP A 96 8.08 26.02 -10.57
C ASP A 96 9.44 25.30 -10.54
N PRO A 97 9.61 24.20 -11.30
CA PRO A 97 10.84 23.41 -11.32
C PRO A 97 12.11 24.19 -11.65
N GLU A 98 12.02 25.32 -12.38
CA GLU A 98 13.19 26.14 -12.73
C GLU A 98 13.67 27.01 -11.54
N THR A 99 12.77 27.27 -10.59
CA THR A 99 13.06 28.08 -9.40
C THR A 99 13.16 27.26 -8.12
N ASP A 100 12.80 25.99 -8.18
CA ASP A 100 12.97 25.07 -7.06
C ASP A 100 14.46 24.90 -6.74
N ARG A 101 14.82 24.73 -5.46
CA ARG A 101 16.20 24.52 -4.98
C ARG A 101 17.23 25.62 -5.34
N GLN A 102 16.79 26.83 -5.68
CA GLN A 102 17.71 27.95 -5.96
C GLN A 102 18.44 28.44 -4.69
N ASP A 103 17.85 28.21 -3.51
CA ASP A 103 18.40 28.55 -2.20
C ASP A 103 18.96 27.32 -1.44
N LEU A 104 19.28 26.23 -2.16
CA LEU A 104 19.83 25.01 -1.60
C LEU A 104 21.07 25.31 -0.74
N ALA A 105 21.02 24.86 0.51
CA ALA A 105 22.08 25.05 1.49
C ALA A 105 22.33 23.76 2.28
N GLU A 106 23.58 23.59 2.69
CA GLU A 106 23.95 22.61 3.71
C GLU A 106 23.50 23.09 5.09
N VAL A 107 22.89 22.17 5.84
CA VAL A 107 22.44 22.38 7.21
C VAL A 107 22.90 21.21 8.09
N SER A 108 22.87 21.38 9.40
CA SER A 108 23.08 20.26 10.31
C SER A 108 21.95 19.23 10.11
N CYS A 109 22.27 17.93 10.08
CA CYS A 109 21.23 16.90 10.02
C CYS A 109 20.30 16.92 11.25
N ALA A 110 20.73 17.56 12.36
CA ALA A 110 19.87 17.77 13.53
C ALA A 110 18.84 18.90 13.33
N GLU A 111 18.93 19.65 12.23
CA GLU A 111 17.95 20.65 11.81
C GLU A 111 17.02 20.07 10.72
N PRO A 112 15.81 20.63 10.52
CA PRO A 112 14.93 20.22 9.43
C PRO A 112 15.60 20.35 8.07
N HIS A 113 15.68 19.25 7.34
CA HIS A 113 16.26 19.15 6.01
C HIS A 113 15.44 18.19 5.16
N ARG A 114 15.66 18.16 3.84
CA ARG A 114 14.84 17.36 2.91
C ARG A 114 15.63 16.29 2.16
N PHE A 115 16.95 16.31 2.26
CA PHE A 115 17.82 15.40 1.53
C PHE A 115 19.11 15.15 2.30
N GLU A 116 19.52 13.89 2.41
CA GLU A 116 20.82 13.48 2.92
C GLU A 116 21.63 12.88 1.77
N VAL A 117 22.83 13.41 1.53
CA VAL A 117 23.69 13.01 0.41
C VAL A 117 24.28 11.62 0.68
N ALA A 118 24.11 10.71 -0.25
CA ALA A 118 24.80 9.41 -0.23
C ALA A 118 26.09 9.46 -1.04
N GLN A 119 26.03 9.97 -2.27
CA GLN A 119 27.22 10.13 -3.12
C GLN A 119 26.93 11.01 -4.35
N ASP A 120 27.94 11.73 -4.80
CA ASP A 120 27.96 12.34 -6.13
C ASP A 120 28.52 11.35 -7.19
N ILE A 121 27.92 11.36 -8.38
CA ILE A 121 28.26 10.52 -9.52
C ILE A 121 28.64 11.41 -10.69
N ASP A 122 29.84 11.24 -11.22
CA ASP A 122 30.30 11.93 -12.42
C ASP A 122 29.89 11.16 -13.69
N LEU A 123 28.92 11.69 -14.44
CA LEU A 123 28.47 11.05 -15.68
C LEU A 123 29.54 11.07 -16.79
N THR A 124 30.57 11.91 -16.69
CA THR A 124 31.66 11.93 -17.68
C THR A 124 32.53 10.68 -17.62
N ALA A 125 32.50 9.95 -16.49
CA ALA A 125 33.20 8.68 -16.33
C ALA A 125 32.55 7.54 -17.13
N TYR A 126 31.30 7.70 -17.58
CA TYR A 126 30.57 6.66 -18.30
C TYR A 126 30.80 6.77 -19.81
N PRO A 127 31.16 5.67 -20.49
CA PRO A 127 31.45 5.69 -21.93
C PRO A 127 30.17 5.93 -22.73
N GLY A 128 30.21 6.85 -23.68
CA GLY A 128 29.10 7.09 -24.60
C GLY A 128 28.99 8.54 -25.06
N ILE A 129 28.04 8.79 -25.96
CA ILE A 129 27.73 10.15 -26.44
C ILE A 129 26.61 10.81 -25.63
N GLU A 130 25.92 10.06 -24.78
CA GLU A 130 24.74 10.51 -24.04
C GLU A 130 25.06 11.69 -23.10
N PHE A 131 26.21 11.64 -22.43
CA PHE A 131 26.65 12.66 -21.47
C PHE A 131 27.83 13.48 -21.97
N ALA A 132 28.21 13.33 -23.24
CA ALA A 132 29.31 14.07 -23.82
C ALA A 132 29.04 15.59 -23.83
N PRO A 133 30.10 16.42 -23.90
CA PRO A 133 29.92 17.87 -24.07
C PRO A 133 29.01 18.20 -25.26
N GLY A 134 28.01 19.05 -25.03
CA GLY A 134 27.02 19.43 -26.04
C GLY A 134 25.88 18.42 -26.25
N SER A 135 25.80 17.35 -25.46
CA SER A 135 24.66 16.43 -25.49
C SER A 135 23.35 17.10 -25.04
N ALA A 136 22.23 16.57 -25.52
CA ALA A 136 20.90 17.06 -25.15
C ALA A 136 20.65 16.92 -23.65
N TYR A 137 19.89 17.87 -23.08
CA TYR A 137 19.45 17.80 -21.69
C TYR A 137 18.45 16.64 -21.51
N PRO A 138 18.63 15.74 -20.54
CA PRO A 138 17.69 14.65 -20.29
C PRO A 138 16.30 15.15 -19.90
N GLY A 139 15.25 14.43 -20.32
CA GLY A 139 13.90 14.66 -19.81
C GLY A 139 13.67 14.01 -18.44
N ALA A 140 12.58 14.37 -17.77
CA ALA A 140 12.23 13.85 -16.44
C ALA A 140 12.24 12.31 -16.36
N LEU A 141 11.69 11.62 -17.37
CA LEU A 141 11.70 10.15 -17.44
C LEU A 141 13.12 9.59 -17.46
N ARG A 142 14.05 10.25 -18.17
CA ARG A 142 15.44 9.78 -18.25
C ARG A 142 16.19 10.04 -16.95
N PHE A 143 15.97 11.17 -16.28
CA PHE A 143 16.51 11.36 -14.92
C PHE A 143 15.97 10.33 -13.94
N GLY A 144 14.71 9.95 -14.09
CA GLY A 144 14.14 8.81 -13.39
C GLY A 144 14.93 7.52 -13.56
N GLN A 145 15.20 7.15 -14.81
CA GLN A 145 16.00 5.97 -15.13
C GLN A 145 17.43 6.08 -14.60
N LEU A 146 18.06 7.27 -14.69
CA LEU A 146 19.40 7.49 -14.14
C LEU A 146 19.45 7.33 -12.63
N ARG A 147 18.42 7.77 -11.92
CA ARG A 147 18.28 7.51 -10.49
C ARG A 147 18.22 6.01 -10.22
N ASP A 148 17.39 5.28 -10.96
CA ASP A 148 17.20 3.85 -10.73
C ASP A 148 18.46 3.05 -11.10
N GLU A 149 19.15 3.45 -12.17
CA GLU A 149 20.39 2.84 -12.65
C GLU A 149 21.58 3.06 -11.71
N HIS A 150 21.64 4.21 -11.04
CA HIS A 150 22.85 4.63 -10.33
C HIS A 150 22.66 4.86 -8.83
N CYS A 151 21.53 5.43 -8.41
CA CYS A 151 21.37 5.88 -7.03
C CYS A 151 20.88 4.79 -6.07
N ILE A 152 20.18 3.76 -6.55
CA ILE A 152 19.69 2.67 -5.67
C ILE A 152 20.86 1.97 -4.99
N THR A 153 21.84 1.49 -5.76
CA THR A 153 23.03 0.82 -5.20
C THR A 153 23.87 1.75 -4.33
N VAL A 154 23.99 3.02 -4.71
CA VAL A 154 24.71 4.02 -3.90
C VAL A 154 24.06 4.20 -2.52
N VAL A 155 22.73 4.27 -2.47
CA VAL A 155 21.99 4.40 -1.20
C VAL A 155 22.09 3.11 -0.37
N ASP A 156 21.98 1.94 -1.00
CA ASP A 156 22.15 0.65 -0.32
C ASP A 156 23.54 0.53 0.34
N ASP A 157 24.59 0.94 -0.38
CA ASP A 157 25.97 0.95 0.11
C ASP A 157 26.14 1.95 1.26
N TYR A 158 25.59 3.16 1.12
CA TYR A 158 25.63 4.20 2.15
C TYR A 158 24.95 3.76 3.45
N LEU A 159 23.77 3.12 3.35
CA LEU A 159 23.00 2.65 4.50
C LEU A 159 23.44 1.27 5.01
N ALA A 160 24.43 0.63 4.39
CA ALA A 160 24.97 -0.68 4.75
C ALA A 160 23.86 -1.73 5.01
N THR A 161 23.00 -1.94 4.01
CA THR A 161 21.83 -2.84 4.02
C THR A 161 20.65 -2.41 4.90
N LYS A 162 20.62 -1.17 5.40
CA LYS A 162 19.48 -0.63 6.16
C LYS A 162 18.43 0.10 5.33
N PHE A 163 18.58 0.15 4.00
CA PHE A 163 17.55 0.74 3.16
C PHE A 163 16.34 -0.19 3.09
N ASP A 164 15.17 0.31 3.49
CA ASP A 164 13.90 -0.40 3.35
C ASP A 164 13.13 0.19 2.15
N PRO A 165 12.98 -0.56 1.02
CA PRO A 165 12.21 -0.08 -0.12
C PRO A 165 10.73 0.18 0.18
N ASN A 166 10.20 -0.44 1.24
CA ASN A 166 8.82 -0.23 1.72
C ASN A 166 8.77 0.74 2.92
N GLY A 167 9.92 1.30 3.31
CA GLY A 167 10.07 2.18 4.46
C GLY A 167 9.66 3.63 4.17
N LYS A 168 9.91 4.50 5.15
CA LYS A 168 9.57 5.94 5.07
C LYS A 168 10.49 6.73 4.14
N PHE A 169 11.69 6.21 3.87
CA PHE A 169 12.69 6.89 3.05
C PHE A 169 12.69 6.38 1.61
N SER A 170 13.02 7.26 0.69
CA SER A 170 13.12 6.97 -0.74
C SER A 170 14.45 7.45 -1.30
N VAL A 171 14.86 6.83 -2.41
CA VAL A 171 16.04 7.26 -3.17
C VAL A 171 15.69 8.53 -3.94
N GLY A 172 16.46 9.59 -3.68
CA GLY A 172 16.41 10.84 -4.41
C GLY A 172 17.60 11.01 -5.34
N LEU A 173 17.42 11.83 -6.38
CA LEU A 173 18.45 12.20 -7.34
C LEU A 173 18.36 13.71 -7.60
N MET A 174 19.38 14.48 -7.22
CA MET A 174 19.55 15.87 -7.64
C MET A 174 20.40 15.92 -8.90
N PHE A 175 20.03 16.77 -9.86
CA PHE A 175 20.69 16.86 -11.16
C PHE A 175 20.88 18.32 -11.60
N PRO A 176 21.83 18.62 -12.51
CA PRO A 176 22.12 19.99 -12.91
C PRO A 176 20.92 20.62 -13.62
N SER A 177 20.74 21.93 -13.46
CA SER A 177 19.83 22.70 -14.32
C SER A 177 20.20 22.58 -15.81
N GLN A 178 19.26 22.86 -16.70
CA GLN A 178 19.55 22.92 -18.14
C GLN A 178 20.71 23.87 -18.45
N SER A 179 20.80 24.99 -17.73
CA SER A 179 21.90 25.96 -17.86
C SER A 179 23.25 25.37 -17.44
N GLY A 180 23.29 24.65 -16.32
CA GLY A 180 24.48 23.93 -15.84
C GLY A 180 24.89 22.82 -16.80
N TRP A 181 23.93 22.05 -17.32
CA TRP A 181 24.19 21.03 -18.32
C TRP A 181 24.80 21.61 -19.61
N MET A 182 24.29 22.74 -20.10
CA MET A 182 24.89 23.42 -21.26
C MET A 182 26.29 23.97 -20.97
N ALA A 183 26.58 24.35 -19.72
CA ALA A 183 27.90 24.76 -19.26
C ALA A 183 28.88 23.58 -19.04
N GLY A 184 28.40 22.33 -19.15
CA GLY A 184 29.22 21.12 -19.04
C GLY A 184 29.07 20.36 -17.73
N GLU A 185 28.15 20.75 -16.84
CA GLU A 185 27.90 20.00 -15.60
C GLU A 185 27.27 18.64 -15.91
N ARG A 186 27.86 17.59 -15.33
CA ARG A 186 27.50 16.19 -15.56
C ARG A 186 27.47 15.38 -14.27
N THR A 187 27.51 16.05 -13.13
CA THR A 187 27.39 15.38 -11.84
C THR A 187 25.92 15.08 -11.56
N LEU A 188 25.64 13.92 -10.99
CA LEU A 188 24.38 13.56 -10.38
C LEU A 188 24.62 13.41 -8.88
N ARG A 189 23.69 13.84 -8.04
CA ARG A 189 23.79 13.69 -6.59
C ARG A 189 22.72 12.73 -6.11
N CYS A 190 23.16 11.54 -5.74
CA CYS A 190 22.31 10.52 -5.15
C CYS A 190 22.21 10.74 -3.65
N GLY A 191 21.03 10.48 -3.11
CA GLY A 191 20.80 10.61 -1.68
C GLY A 191 19.46 10.07 -1.27
N ILE A 192 19.13 10.33 -0.01
CA ILE A 192 17.96 9.81 0.66
C ILE A 192 17.07 10.98 1.04
N GLN A 193 15.77 10.81 0.87
CA GLN A 193 14.76 11.78 1.27
C GLN A 193 13.57 11.05 1.89
N GLN A 194 12.80 11.73 2.73
CA GLN A 194 11.47 11.28 3.09
C GLN A 194 10.48 11.81 2.05
N SER A 195 9.56 10.98 1.58
CA SER A 195 8.53 11.38 0.63
C SER A 195 7.16 11.23 1.25
N SER A 196 6.23 12.10 0.86
CA SER A 196 4.82 11.89 1.10
C SER A 196 4.28 10.73 0.25
N ASN A 197 3.03 10.34 0.44
CA ASN A 197 2.38 9.27 -0.33
C ASN A 197 2.31 9.59 -1.83
N THR A 198 2.34 10.87 -2.22
CA THR A 198 2.39 11.32 -3.62
C THR A 198 3.80 11.61 -4.14
N GLY A 199 4.84 11.37 -3.32
CA GLY A 199 6.23 11.52 -3.74
C GLY A 199 6.85 12.90 -3.48
N VAL A 200 6.15 13.79 -2.76
CA VAL A 200 6.68 15.13 -2.45
C VAL A 200 7.72 15.04 -1.33
N PRO A 201 8.95 15.58 -1.50
CA PRO A 201 9.96 15.59 -0.45
C PRO A 201 9.48 16.31 0.82
N GLN A 202 9.50 15.61 1.94
CA GLN A 202 9.13 16.12 3.26
C GLN A 202 10.37 16.55 4.03
N GLU A 203 10.16 17.37 5.06
CA GLU A 203 11.22 17.66 6.02
C GLU A 203 11.42 16.46 6.94
N MET A 204 12.68 16.13 7.17
CA MET A 204 13.13 15.14 8.14
C MET A 204 14.15 15.77 9.09
N THR A 205 14.36 15.14 10.24
CA THR A 205 15.32 15.58 11.26
C THR A 205 16.05 14.37 11.82
N GLY A 206 17.37 14.51 12.00
CA GLY A 206 18.29 13.41 12.29
C GLY A 206 18.88 12.81 11.02
N SER A 207 20.04 12.17 11.12
CA SER A 207 20.61 11.40 9.99
C SER A 207 19.78 10.14 9.74
N VAL A 208 19.62 9.77 8.47
CA VAL A 208 18.96 8.54 8.03
C VAL A 208 19.64 7.29 8.60
N LEU A 209 20.96 7.31 8.79
CA LEU A 209 21.75 6.18 9.31
C LEU A 209 21.33 5.72 10.71
N ASP A 210 20.81 6.65 11.50
CA ASP A 210 20.44 6.48 12.91
C ASP A 210 18.92 6.36 13.12
N GLN A 211 18.13 6.40 12.04
CA GLN A 211 16.68 6.40 12.10
C GLN A 211 16.06 5.04 11.77
N ASP A 212 14.96 4.75 12.47
CA ASP A 212 14.05 3.66 12.14
C ASP A 212 13.42 3.89 10.75
N GLN A 213 13.34 2.82 9.95
CA GLN A 213 12.89 2.86 8.56
C GLN A 213 11.36 2.79 8.41
N SER A 214 10.61 2.56 9.49
CA SER A 214 9.18 2.26 9.41
C SER A 214 8.39 3.43 8.83
N ASN A 215 7.54 3.12 7.86
CA ASN A 215 6.63 4.09 7.27
C ASN A 215 5.40 4.31 8.16
N VAL A 216 5.60 5.04 9.25
CA VAL A 216 4.56 5.41 10.22
C VAL A 216 4.31 6.91 10.20
N TRP A 217 3.06 7.29 10.45
CA TRP A 217 2.64 8.68 10.63
C TRP A 217 2.28 8.93 12.09
N ASP A 218 2.45 10.16 12.54
CA ASP A 218 2.10 10.57 13.91
C ASP A 218 0.64 10.28 14.24
N VAL A 219 0.38 9.98 15.51
CA VAL A 219 -0.96 9.74 16.04
C VAL A 219 -1.86 10.96 15.83
N GLY A 220 -3.03 10.74 15.25
CA GLY A 220 -3.98 11.78 14.86
C GLY A 220 -3.79 12.31 13.44
N THR A 221 -2.78 11.84 12.70
CA THR A 221 -2.65 12.14 11.27
C THR A 221 -3.78 11.51 10.47
N CYS A 222 -4.47 12.34 9.66
CA CYS A 222 -5.44 11.87 8.68
C CYS A 222 -4.80 11.74 7.30
N ILE A 223 -4.79 10.54 6.74
CA ILE A 223 -4.20 10.25 5.44
C ILE A 223 -5.22 10.52 4.36
N GLY A 224 -4.92 11.49 3.47
CA GLY A 224 -5.83 11.96 2.43
C GLY A 224 -6.34 10.85 1.50
N ILE A 225 -7.27 11.20 0.62
CA ILE A 225 -7.85 10.23 -0.33
C ILE A 225 -7.93 10.81 -1.74
N ASN A 226 -7.56 10.02 -2.73
CA ASN A 226 -7.75 10.31 -4.14
C ASN A 226 -8.21 9.03 -4.85
N GLN A 227 -9.39 9.05 -5.48
CA GLN A 227 -9.96 7.89 -6.19
C GLN A 227 -9.95 6.60 -5.34
N ASN A 228 -10.39 6.70 -4.09
CA ASN A 228 -10.43 5.58 -3.11
C ASN A 228 -9.06 5.04 -2.67
N VAL A 229 -7.96 5.67 -3.08
CA VAL A 229 -6.59 5.32 -2.70
C VAL A 229 -6.05 6.36 -1.69
N PRO A 230 -5.25 5.95 -0.69
CA PRO A 230 -4.56 6.88 0.19
C PRO A 230 -3.71 7.91 -0.57
N ALA A 231 -3.74 9.15 -0.11
CA ALA A 231 -2.97 10.27 -0.61
C ALA A 231 -2.20 10.94 0.53
N ASP A 232 -1.62 12.11 0.30
CA ASP A 232 -0.84 12.82 1.33
C ASP A 232 -1.68 13.18 2.56
N PRO A 233 -1.05 13.32 3.75
CA PRO A 233 -1.72 13.80 4.94
C PRO A 233 -2.50 15.10 4.72
N VAL A 234 -3.68 15.18 5.31
CA VAL A 234 -4.56 16.35 5.27
C VAL A 234 -5.10 16.67 6.66
N ASP A 235 -5.62 17.89 6.84
CA ASP A 235 -6.45 18.18 8.01
C ASP A 235 -7.68 17.25 8.03
N CYS A 236 -8.03 16.69 9.19
CA CYS A 236 -9.11 15.71 9.29
C CYS A 236 -10.50 16.28 8.90
N SER A 237 -10.68 17.61 8.84
CA SER A 237 -11.89 18.23 8.27
C SER A 237 -11.98 18.12 6.75
N GLN A 238 -10.88 17.74 6.08
CA GLN A 238 -10.84 17.43 4.66
C GLN A 238 -11.13 15.95 4.41
N ALA A 239 -11.40 15.62 3.14
CA ALA A 239 -11.61 14.24 2.70
C ALA A 239 -10.34 13.39 2.90
N HIS A 240 -10.47 12.27 3.62
CA HIS A 240 -9.35 11.38 3.92
C HIS A 240 -9.79 9.90 3.93
N ALA A 241 -8.83 8.99 3.81
CA ALA A 241 -9.04 7.55 3.74
C ALA A 241 -9.11 6.91 5.13
N PHE A 242 -8.20 7.32 6.02
CA PHE A 242 -8.09 6.80 7.38
C PHE A 242 -7.35 7.76 8.32
N GLU A 243 -7.48 7.52 9.62
CA GLU A 243 -6.81 8.26 10.69
C GLU A 243 -5.91 7.31 11.50
N VAL A 244 -4.69 7.74 11.82
CA VAL A 244 -3.77 6.97 12.66
C VAL A 244 -4.15 7.13 14.13
N ALA A 245 -4.52 6.02 14.78
CA ALA A 245 -4.96 6.03 16.17
C ALA A 245 -3.83 5.73 17.16
N SER A 246 -2.84 4.91 16.76
CA SER A 246 -1.65 4.65 17.58
C SER A 246 -0.47 4.16 16.73
N ILE A 247 0.74 4.26 17.27
CA ILE A 247 1.94 3.62 16.75
C ILE A 247 2.36 2.53 17.74
N VAL A 248 2.67 1.33 17.26
CA VAL A 248 3.14 0.20 18.07
C VAL A 248 4.56 -0.13 17.66
N ASP A 249 5.46 -0.15 18.63
CA ASP A 249 6.84 -0.63 18.48
C ASP A 249 6.90 -2.13 18.73
N LEU A 250 7.10 -2.90 17.65
CA LEU A 250 7.19 -4.36 17.69
C LEU A 250 8.46 -4.85 18.39
N GLN A 251 9.50 -4.03 18.53
CA GLN A 251 10.73 -4.43 19.22
C GLN A 251 10.50 -4.68 20.72
N GLN A 252 9.49 -4.05 21.31
CA GLN A 252 9.13 -4.26 22.72
C GLN A 252 8.65 -5.69 22.97
N GLN A 253 7.93 -6.28 22.01
CA GLN A 253 7.43 -7.65 22.09
C GLN A 253 8.42 -8.66 21.50
N PHE A 254 9.12 -8.28 20.43
CA PHE A 254 10.05 -9.13 19.69
C PHE A 254 11.48 -8.57 19.76
N PRO A 255 12.13 -8.63 20.93
CA PRO A 255 13.47 -8.05 21.13
C PRO A 255 14.58 -8.84 20.43
N SER A 256 14.29 -10.07 19.99
CA SER A 256 15.25 -10.95 19.32
C SER A 256 14.54 -11.79 18.26
N GLY A 257 15.25 -12.04 17.14
CA GLY A 257 14.70 -12.79 16.02
C GLY A 257 13.88 -11.91 15.08
N ILE A 258 13.31 -12.55 14.06
CA ILE A 258 12.40 -11.92 13.09
C ILE A 258 11.03 -12.56 13.33
N PRO A 259 10.01 -11.81 13.79
CA PRO A 259 8.71 -12.37 14.06
C PRO A 259 8.02 -12.78 12.76
N SER A 260 7.31 -13.92 12.78
CA SER A 260 6.45 -14.28 11.65
C SER A 260 5.27 -13.31 11.55
N GLU A 261 4.68 -13.17 10.37
CA GLU A 261 3.47 -12.36 10.18
C GLU A 261 2.34 -12.78 11.14
N ALA A 262 2.17 -14.09 11.37
CA ALA A 262 1.18 -14.62 12.30
C ALA A 262 1.47 -14.25 13.76
N ASP A 263 2.74 -14.22 14.17
CA ASP A 263 3.11 -13.76 15.52
C ASP A 263 2.86 -12.27 15.69
N GLN A 264 3.16 -11.47 14.65
CA GLN A 264 2.87 -10.04 14.65
C GLN A 264 1.36 -9.79 14.76
N ASP A 265 0.54 -10.45 13.94
CA ASP A 265 -0.92 -10.31 13.98
C ASP A 265 -1.50 -10.72 15.34
N ALA A 266 -1.03 -11.84 15.91
CA ALA A 266 -1.48 -12.30 17.22
C ALA A 266 -1.18 -11.31 18.35
N TYR A 267 -0.10 -10.52 18.21
CA TYR A 267 0.24 -9.45 19.14
C TYR A 267 -0.51 -8.14 18.84
N LEU A 268 -0.61 -7.77 17.57
CA LEU A 268 -1.18 -6.51 17.12
C LEU A 268 -2.70 -6.47 17.29
N GLU A 269 -3.42 -7.57 17.08
CA GLU A 269 -4.89 -7.60 17.22
C GLU A 269 -5.36 -7.10 18.60
N PRO A 270 -4.97 -7.70 19.73
CA PRO A 270 -5.39 -7.21 21.04
C PRO A 270 -4.78 -5.84 21.39
N THR A 271 -3.54 -5.57 20.96
CA THR A 271 -2.84 -4.31 21.26
C THR A 271 -3.48 -3.12 20.56
N CYS A 272 -3.66 -3.20 19.24
CA CYS A 272 -4.31 -2.19 18.44
C CYS A 272 -5.78 -2.00 18.85
N THR A 273 -6.50 -3.07 19.17
CA THR A 273 -7.88 -2.95 19.67
C THR A 273 -7.93 -2.11 20.95
N ALA A 274 -7.03 -2.38 21.90
CA ALA A 274 -6.98 -1.64 23.17
C ALA A 274 -6.57 -0.16 22.98
N THR A 275 -5.54 0.10 22.18
CA THR A 275 -5.04 1.47 21.95
C THR A 275 -6.03 2.30 21.15
N VAL A 276 -6.71 1.72 20.15
CA VAL A 276 -7.75 2.41 19.37
C VAL A 276 -8.97 2.71 20.22
N ASN A 277 -9.44 1.76 21.05
CA ASN A 277 -10.54 2.04 21.97
C ASN A 277 -10.20 3.17 22.95
N THR A 278 -8.95 3.22 23.41
CA THR A 278 -8.44 4.33 24.25
C THR A 278 -8.42 5.65 23.46
N TYR A 279 -7.93 5.62 22.22
CA TYR A 279 -7.86 6.77 21.34
C TYR A 279 -9.24 7.37 21.04
N LEU A 280 -10.24 6.52 20.82
CA LEU A 280 -11.63 6.90 20.54
C LEU A 280 -12.46 7.17 21.80
N GLY A 281 -11.97 6.79 22.98
CA GLY A 281 -12.66 6.94 24.26
C GLY A 281 -13.86 6.00 24.46
N SER A 282 -14.00 4.96 23.65
CA SER A 282 -15.08 3.96 23.74
C SER A 282 -14.70 2.66 23.03
N ASP A 283 -15.15 1.53 23.57
CA ASP A 283 -15.00 0.19 22.98
C ASP A 283 -16.05 -0.14 21.92
N THR A 284 -17.11 0.68 21.80
CA THR A 284 -18.13 0.56 20.75
C THR A 284 -17.93 1.54 19.59
N ALA A 285 -17.02 2.51 19.72
CA ALA A 285 -16.87 3.61 18.76
C ALA A 285 -16.67 3.16 17.32
N LEU A 286 -15.85 2.12 17.08
CA LEU A 286 -15.64 1.57 15.73
C LEU A 286 -16.95 1.08 15.12
N ARG A 287 -17.74 0.31 15.88
CA ARG A 287 -19.05 -0.19 15.45
C ARG A 287 -20.03 0.95 15.21
N ASP A 288 -20.12 1.88 16.15
CA ASP A 288 -21.07 2.99 16.12
C ASP A 288 -20.79 3.95 14.94
N LYS A 289 -19.51 4.11 14.59
CA LYS A 289 -19.04 4.92 13.47
C LYS A 289 -18.88 4.13 12.17
N THR A 290 -19.23 2.85 12.15
CA THR A 290 -19.03 1.96 11.00
C THR A 290 -17.58 1.95 10.47
N LEU A 291 -16.61 2.16 11.35
CA LEU A 291 -15.18 2.14 11.05
C LEU A 291 -14.60 0.75 11.32
N THR A 292 -13.50 0.47 10.63
CA THR A 292 -12.69 -0.75 10.76
C THR A 292 -11.33 -0.36 11.30
N LEU A 293 -10.84 -1.16 12.23
CA LEU A 293 -9.45 -1.12 12.67
C LEU A 293 -8.62 -2.00 11.74
N PHE A 294 -7.50 -1.47 11.26
CA PHE A 294 -6.51 -2.22 10.51
C PHE A 294 -5.10 -1.80 10.91
N TRP A 295 -4.15 -2.69 10.64
CA TRP A 295 -2.71 -2.48 10.80
C TRP A 295 -2.00 -3.28 9.70
N ASN A 296 -0.78 -2.90 9.40
CA ASN A 296 0.11 -3.69 8.57
C ASN A 296 1.11 -4.44 9.44
N THR A 297 1.62 -5.56 8.92
CA THR A 297 2.77 -6.27 9.47
C THR A 297 4.05 -5.84 8.75
N ILE A 298 5.19 -6.01 9.41
CA ILE A 298 6.51 -5.76 8.82
C ILE A 298 7.03 -7.06 8.21
N ASP A 299 7.30 -7.06 6.91
CA ASP A 299 7.89 -8.22 6.25
C ASP A 299 9.37 -8.42 6.63
N VAL A 300 9.93 -9.58 6.29
CA VAL A 300 11.30 -9.95 6.67
C VAL A 300 12.34 -8.96 6.12
N THR A 301 12.15 -8.44 4.91
CA THR A 301 13.09 -7.51 4.29
C THR A 301 13.06 -6.15 4.99
N SER A 302 11.88 -5.60 5.25
CA SER A 302 11.71 -4.38 6.03
C SER A 302 12.23 -4.52 7.47
N TRP A 303 12.03 -5.68 8.11
CA TRP A 303 12.59 -5.95 9.43
C TRP A 303 14.13 -6.00 9.40
N LEU A 304 14.75 -6.61 8.38
CA LEU A 304 16.20 -6.63 8.26
C LEU A 304 16.78 -5.24 7.99
N ALA A 305 16.06 -4.41 7.23
CA ALA A 305 16.45 -3.03 6.94
C ALA A 305 16.34 -2.10 8.16
N GLY A 306 15.48 -2.42 9.12
CA GLY A 306 15.42 -1.72 10.41
C GLY A 306 14.04 -1.19 10.80
N SER A 307 12.99 -1.48 10.04
CA SER A 307 11.62 -1.12 10.40
C SER A 307 11.15 -1.91 11.62
N ARG A 308 10.77 -1.23 12.70
CA ARG A 308 10.27 -1.84 13.95
C ARG A 308 8.88 -1.37 14.37
N GLN A 309 8.28 -0.42 13.66
CA GLN A 309 7.04 0.23 14.06
C GLN A 309 5.91 0.00 13.05
N VAL A 310 4.69 -0.07 13.54
CA VAL A 310 3.47 -0.13 12.72
C VAL A 310 2.43 0.85 13.24
N THR A 311 1.53 1.31 12.36
CA THR A 311 0.37 2.11 12.76
C THR A 311 -0.87 1.23 12.95
N CYS A 312 -1.61 1.48 14.02
CA CYS A 312 -2.99 1.03 14.15
C CYS A 312 -3.89 2.16 13.66
N SER A 313 -4.63 1.92 12.60
CA SER A 313 -5.38 2.95 11.87
C SER A 313 -6.87 2.63 11.84
N VAL A 314 -7.69 3.67 11.73
CA VAL A 314 -9.15 3.55 11.65
C VAL A 314 -9.65 4.17 10.36
N GLY A 315 -10.46 3.42 9.62
CA GLY A 315 -10.99 3.85 8.33
C GLY A 315 -12.21 3.04 7.93
N LYS A 316 -12.68 3.22 6.69
CA LYS A 316 -13.77 2.41 6.15
C LYS A 316 -13.35 1.85 4.79
N GLU A 317 -13.00 0.57 4.77
CA GLU A 317 -12.72 -0.15 3.54
C GLU A 317 -13.99 -0.40 2.73
N LEU A 318 -13.81 -0.47 1.41
CA LEU A 318 -14.85 -0.86 0.45
C LEU A 318 -14.70 -2.33 0.10
N ASP A 319 -15.82 -3.01 -0.16
CA ASP A 319 -15.84 -4.43 -0.54
C ASP A 319 -15.05 -4.71 -1.84
N GLU A 320 -14.95 -3.72 -2.72
CA GLU A 320 -14.22 -3.80 -4.00
C GLU A 320 -12.73 -3.42 -3.86
N GLY A 321 -12.26 -3.13 -2.64
CA GLY A 321 -10.92 -2.62 -2.34
C GLY A 321 -10.86 -1.10 -2.27
N GLY A 322 -9.84 -0.59 -1.56
CA GLY A 322 -9.67 0.84 -1.28
C GLY A 322 -10.55 1.34 -0.13
N PHE A 323 -10.63 2.66 0.00
CA PHE A 323 -11.27 3.34 1.13
C PHE A 323 -12.49 4.15 0.71
N ALA A 324 -13.52 4.17 1.56
CA ALA A 324 -14.55 5.19 1.53
C ALA A 324 -13.97 6.55 1.98
N THR A 325 -14.56 7.64 1.50
CA THR A 325 -14.16 8.98 1.92
C THR A 325 -14.68 9.29 3.31
N ILE A 326 -13.79 9.63 4.24
CA ILE A 326 -14.11 10.12 5.58
C ILE A 326 -13.94 11.64 5.63
N THR A 327 -14.76 12.31 6.42
CA THR A 327 -14.61 13.73 6.77
C THR A 327 -14.91 13.93 8.25
N GLY A 328 -14.05 14.65 8.96
CA GLY A 328 -14.05 14.76 10.43
C GLY A 328 -13.11 13.74 11.09
N SER A 329 -12.57 14.08 12.26
CA SER A 329 -11.73 13.14 13.03
C SER A 329 -12.58 12.04 13.67
N ALA A 330 -12.05 10.82 13.74
CA ALA A 330 -12.66 9.67 14.41
C ALA A 330 -12.98 9.91 15.90
N LYS A 331 -12.29 10.87 16.54
CA LYS A 331 -12.58 11.33 17.92
C LYS A 331 -13.86 12.18 18.04
N GLY A 332 -14.37 12.72 16.94
CA GLY A 332 -15.56 13.56 16.86
C GLY A 332 -16.60 13.00 15.91
N ASP A 333 -17.53 13.84 15.46
CA ASP A 333 -18.49 13.46 14.43
C ASP A 333 -17.79 13.28 13.08
N ILE A 334 -18.18 12.24 12.34
CA ILE A 334 -17.64 11.94 11.02
C ILE A 334 -18.75 11.76 10.00
N LEU A 335 -18.40 11.91 8.72
CA LEU A 335 -19.19 11.46 7.58
C LEU A 335 -18.41 10.39 6.84
N ILE A 336 -19.12 9.36 6.35
CA ILE A 336 -18.62 8.35 5.41
C ILE A 336 -19.35 8.55 4.09
N ASN A 337 -18.61 8.90 3.03
CA ASN A 337 -19.15 9.28 1.73
C ASN A 337 -20.23 10.37 1.83
N GLY A 338 -20.02 11.34 2.72
CA GLY A 338 -20.94 12.46 2.97
C GLY A 338 -22.19 12.11 3.78
N GLN A 339 -22.31 10.88 4.29
CA GLN A 339 -23.43 10.44 5.13
C GLN A 339 -22.98 10.18 6.56
N ALA A 340 -23.86 10.44 7.53
CA ALA A 340 -23.60 10.03 8.91
C ALA A 340 -23.51 8.49 8.99
N PRO A 341 -22.56 7.93 9.77
CA PRO A 341 -22.47 6.50 9.97
C PRO A 341 -23.78 5.89 10.48
N VAL A 342 -24.09 4.69 10.00
CA VAL A 342 -25.24 3.91 10.47
C VAL A 342 -24.68 2.66 11.14
N PRO A 343 -24.79 2.54 12.48
CA PRO A 343 -24.32 1.38 13.20
C PRO A 343 -24.98 0.10 12.67
N PRO A 344 -24.24 -1.02 12.55
CA PRO A 344 -24.85 -2.30 12.22
C PRO A 344 -25.84 -2.71 13.33
N PRO A 345 -26.96 -3.37 12.98
CA PRO A 345 -27.98 -3.80 13.95
C PRO A 345 -27.35 -4.50 15.15
N SER A 346 -27.86 -4.25 16.36
CA SER A 346 -27.38 -4.92 17.56
C SER A 346 -27.38 -6.43 17.37
N ALA A 347 -26.32 -7.10 17.84
CA ALA A 347 -26.34 -8.55 17.85
C ALA A 347 -27.54 -9.02 18.69
N PRO A 348 -28.28 -10.06 18.28
CA PRO A 348 -29.37 -10.61 19.09
C PRO A 348 -28.86 -10.95 20.49
N ASP A 349 -29.68 -10.71 21.52
CA ASP A 349 -29.37 -11.17 22.88
C ASP A 349 -29.34 -12.71 22.91
N GLY A 350 -28.14 -13.27 22.76
CA GLY A 350 -27.92 -14.71 22.70
C GLY A 350 -26.74 -15.06 21.81
N ARG A 351 -25.87 -15.94 22.32
CA ARG A 351 -24.75 -16.54 21.59
C ARG A 351 -25.22 -16.91 20.17
N ALA A 352 -24.57 -16.35 19.14
CA ALA A 352 -24.84 -16.76 17.76
C ALA A 352 -24.73 -18.29 17.72
N LEU A 353 -25.85 -18.97 17.50
CA LEU A 353 -25.83 -20.40 17.26
C LEU A 353 -25.04 -20.57 15.95
N PRO A 354 -23.95 -21.36 15.93
CA PRO A 354 -23.25 -21.67 14.70
C PRO A 354 -24.29 -22.13 13.69
N THR A 355 -24.29 -21.55 12.49
CA THR A 355 -25.12 -22.09 11.41
C THR A 355 -24.70 -23.55 11.21
N PRO A 356 -25.58 -24.54 11.44
CA PRO A 356 -25.20 -25.92 11.27
C PRO A 356 -24.77 -26.14 9.83
N LEU A 357 -23.62 -26.80 9.63
CA LEU A 357 -23.21 -27.28 8.32
C LEU A 357 -24.38 -28.06 7.68
N PRO A 358 -24.61 -27.95 6.35
CA PRO A 358 -25.66 -28.70 5.68
C PRO A 358 -25.53 -30.19 5.99
N GLY A 359 -26.48 -30.73 6.75
CA GLY A 359 -26.51 -32.14 7.18
C GLY A 359 -26.27 -32.41 8.67
N ALA A 360 -25.96 -31.41 9.49
CA ALA A 360 -25.94 -31.57 10.94
C ALA A 360 -27.35 -31.39 11.53
N ALA A 361 -27.83 -32.39 12.28
CA ALA A 361 -29.12 -32.31 12.97
C ALA A 361 -29.11 -31.17 14.02
N PRO A 362 -30.23 -30.45 14.22
CA PRO A 362 -30.29 -29.38 15.20
C PRO A 362 -30.05 -29.92 16.61
N ILE A 363 -29.15 -29.28 17.35
CA ILE A 363 -28.96 -29.49 18.79
C ILE A 363 -30.21 -28.99 19.52
N THR A 364 -30.97 -29.91 20.10
CA THR A 364 -32.09 -29.60 20.99
C THR A 364 -31.56 -29.10 22.34
N PRO A 365 -32.04 -27.95 22.85
CA PRO A 365 -31.68 -27.51 24.19
C PRO A 365 -32.38 -28.40 25.23
N GLY A 366 -31.60 -29.11 26.05
CA GLY A 366 -32.08 -29.88 27.20
C GLY A 366 -31.85 -31.38 27.07
N GLY A 367 -30.69 -31.84 27.54
CA GLY A 367 -30.30 -33.24 27.70
C GLY A 367 -28.96 -33.33 28.39
#